data_AF-A0A3D4BDD8-F1
#
_entry.id   AF-A0A3D4BDD8-F1
#
_cell.length_a   1.000
_cell.length_b   1.000
_cell.length_c   1.000
_cell.angle_alpha   90.00
_cell.angle_beta   90.00
_cell.angle_gamma   90.00
#
_symmetry.space_group_name_H-M   'P 1'
#
loop_
_entity.id
_entity.type
_entity.pdbx_description
1 polymer ?
#
loop_
_entity_poly.entity_id
_entity_poly.type
_entity_poly.pdbx_seq_one_letter_code
_entity_poly.pdbx_strand_id
1 'polypeptide(L)'
;MSMLYIKEKDVGKLLPMSVALEAVEEVLRLHGQGKAVNITRSRVRLPNNVLHVMSGGVPDLNITGLKAYTTTRQGARFVVLLYQADTGEFLAMIEADKLGQIRTGATSGVATRYMAREEARTVGIIGTGWQARSQLAAVCGVRSITTVKAYGRNAERRQTFCDEMADELGVSVEPAES
;
A
#
# COMPACT_ATOMS: atom_id res chain seq x y z
N MET A 1 -25.41 11.86 -6.87
CA MET A 1 -25.72 10.56 -6.25
C MET A 1 -25.31 10.62 -4.77
N SER A 2 -25.60 9.60 -3.94
CA SER A 2 -25.11 9.60 -2.55
C SER A 2 -23.64 9.15 -2.51
N MET A 3 -22.80 9.88 -1.79
CA MET A 3 -21.39 9.55 -1.54
C MET A 3 -21.23 8.17 -0.87
N LEU A 4 -20.22 7.41 -1.29
CA LEU A 4 -19.89 6.09 -0.73
C LEU A 4 -19.02 6.22 0.53
N TYR A 5 -19.39 5.53 1.59
CA TYR A 5 -18.53 5.37 2.77
C TYR A 5 -18.01 3.93 2.87
N ILE A 6 -16.71 3.75 2.66
CA ILE A 6 -16.03 2.44 2.71
C ILE A 6 -15.28 2.31 4.04
N LYS A 7 -15.69 1.34 4.84
CA LYS A 7 -15.07 1.03 6.12
C LYS A 7 -13.85 0.14 5.94
N GLU A 8 -12.95 0.19 6.91
CA GLU A 8 -11.67 -0.51 6.94
C GLU A 8 -11.83 -2.03 6.74
N LYS A 9 -12.87 -2.62 7.34
CA LYS A 9 -13.19 -4.06 7.21
C LYS A 9 -13.52 -4.50 5.78
N ASP A 10 -13.93 -3.57 4.92
CA ASP A 10 -14.36 -3.82 3.55
C ASP A 10 -13.21 -3.55 2.56
N VAL A 11 -12.25 -2.69 2.92
CA VAL A 11 -11.11 -2.30 2.07
C VAL A 11 -10.31 -3.51 1.57
N GLY A 12 -9.94 -4.43 2.46
CA GLY A 12 -9.14 -5.60 2.07
C GLY A 12 -9.83 -6.52 1.06
N LYS A 13 -11.17 -6.56 1.07
CA LYS A 13 -11.96 -7.37 0.13
C LYS A 13 -12.13 -6.67 -1.22
N LEU A 14 -12.19 -5.33 -1.20
CA LEU A 14 -12.40 -4.50 -2.38
C LEU A 14 -11.10 -4.14 -3.12
N LEU A 15 -9.95 -4.26 -2.45
CA LEU A 15 -8.63 -3.92 -3.01
C LEU A 15 -7.68 -5.13 -2.94
N PRO A 16 -7.88 -6.17 -3.78
CA PRO A 16 -6.90 -7.24 -3.91
C PRO A 16 -5.56 -6.69 -4.44
N MET A 17 -4.46 -7.38 -4.12
CA MET A 17 -3.10 -6.92 -4.46
C MET A 17 -2.90 -6.73 -5.98
N SER A 18 -3.50 -7.57 -6.82
CA SER A 18 -3.43 -7.45 -8.28
C SER A 18 -3.98 -6.11 -8.77
N VAL A 19 -5.16 -5.73 -8.31
CA VAL A 19 -5.80 -4.44 -8.63
C VAL A 19 -4.93 -3.27 -8.12
N ALA A 20 -4.32 -3.40 -6.94
CA ALA A 20 -3.43 -2.38 -6.42
C ALA A 20 -2.15 -2.24 -7.26
N LEU A 21 -1.57 -3.34 -7.73
CA LEU A 21 -0.39 -3.33 -8.61
C LEU A 21 -0.71 -2.62 -9.93
N GLU A 22 -1.81 -3.00 -10.59
CA GLU A 22 -2.25 -2.38 -11.85
C GLU A 22 -2.50 -0.87 -11.69
N ALA A 23 -3.26 -0.47 -10.67
CA ALA A 23 -3.58 0.93 -10.43
C ALA A 23 -2.34 1.77 -10.10
N VAL A 24 -1.42 1.24 -9.29
CA VAL A 24 -0.17 1.94 -8.93
C VAL A 24 0.75 2.04 -10.15
N GLU A 25 0.88 0.97 -10.94
CA GLU A 25 1.70 0.97 -12.15
C GLU A 25 1.20 2.02 -13.16
N GLU A 26 -0.11 2.06 -13.38
CA GLU A 26 -0.73 3.02 -14.28
C GLU A 26 -0.53 4.48 -13.82
N VAL A 27 -0.77 4.76 -12.53
CA VAL A 27 -0.60 6.13 -12.00
C VAL A 27 0.87 6.56 -12.00
N LEU A 28 1.81 5.66 -11.73
CA LEU A 28 3.25 5.95 -11.84
C LEU A 28 3.64 6.26 -13.28
N ARG A 29 3.13 5.50 -14.25
CA ARG A 29 3.33 5.74 -15.69
C ARG A 29 2.78 7.11 -16.10
N LEU A 30 1.53 7.43 -15.73
CA LEU A 30 0.91 8.73 -16.02
C LEU A 30 1.67 9.88 -15.36
N HIS A 31 2.12 9.71 -14.11
CA HIS A 31 2.94 10.72 -13.43
C HIS A 31 4.27 10.96 -14.15
N GLY A 32 4.96 9.89 -14.57
CA GLY A 32 6.19 9.99 -15.36
C GLY A 32 6.01 10.68 -16.73
N GLN A 33 4.78 10.70 -17.25
CA GLN A 33 4.40 11.41 -18.47
C GLN A 33 3.90 12.85 -18.23
N GLY A 34 3.91 13.32 -16.98
CA GLY A 34 3.35 14.63 -16.63
C GLY A 34 1.81 14.71 -16.64
N LYS A 35 1.12 13.56 -16.70
CA LYS A 35 -0.35 13.43 -16.77
C LYS A 35 -1.01 13.13 -15.43
N ALA A 36 -0.25 13.14 -14.34
CA ALA A 36 -0.79 13.03 -12.99
C ALA A 36 -0.11 14.04 -12.07
N VAL A 37 -0.90 14.66 -11.21
CA VAL A 37 -0.45 15.67 -10.25
C VAL A 37 -0.33 15.02 -8.87
N ASN A 38 0.82 15.22 -8.23
CA ASN A 38 1.06 14.84 -6.85
C ASN A 38 1.60 16.04 -6.08
N ILE A 39 0.87 16.49 -5.06
CA ILE A 39 1.24 17.64 -4.24
C ILE A 39 2.08 17.17 -3.07
N THR A 40 3.14 17.93 -2.78
CA THR A 40 4.00 17.69 -1.62
C THR A 40 3.17 17.62 -0.35
N ARG A 41 3.41 16.60 0.48
CA ARG A 41 2.71 16.39 1.74
C ARG A 41 2.81 17.62 2.64
N SER A 42 1.67 18.24 2.94
CA SER A 42 1.57 19.30 3.93
C SER A 42 1.31 18.73 5.33
N ARG A 43 1.69 19.50 6.36
CA ARG A 43 1.54 19.09 7.75
C ARG A 43 1.11 20.26 8.63
N VAL A 44 0.10 20.03 9.46
CA VAL A 44 -0.24 20.92 10.58
C VAL A 44 0.27 20.26 11.85
N ARG A 45 1.06 20.97 12.65
CA ARG A 45 1.69 20.43 13.86
C ARG A 45 1.12 21.10 15.10
N LEU A 46 0.57 20.29 15.99
CA LEU A 46 0.17 20.64 17.35
C LEU A 46 1.07 19.85 18.33
N PRO A 47 1.12 20.23 19.63
CA PRO A 47 1.99 19.57 20.60
C PRO A 47 1.85 18.04 20.69
N ASN A 48 0.62 17.52 20.52
CA ASN A 48 0.32 16.08 20.66
C ASN A 48 -0.34 15.46 19.42
N ASN A 49 -0.39 16.20 18.30
CA ASN A 49 -1.06 15.78 17.08
C ASN A 49 -0.35 16.36 15.86
N VAL A 50 -0.17 15.55 14.83
CA VAL A 50 0.20 16.05 13.51
C VAL A 50 -0.84 15.59 12.50
N LEU A 51 -1.48 16.54 11.83
CA LEU A 51 -2.30 16.26 10.65
C LEU A 51 -1.40 16.26 9.42
N HIS A 52 -1.50 15.22 8.62
CA HIS A 52 -0.81 15.05 7.36
C HIS A 52 -1.83 15.05 6.22
N VAL A 53 -1.57 15.80 5.16
CA VAL A 53 -2.41 15.81 3.96
C VAL A 53 -1.54 15.58 2.74
N MET A 54 -1.97 14.65 1.90
CA MET A 54 -1.36 14.33 0.61
C MET A 54 -2.46 14.43 -0.44
N SER A 55 -2.33 15.33 -1.40
CA SER A 55 -3.34 15.55 -2.44
C SER A 55 -2.77 15.22 -3.82
N GLY A 56 -3.63 14.81 -4.72
CA GLY A 56 -3.26 14.53 -6.10
C GLY A 56 -4.48 14.36 -6.98
N GLY A 57 -4.24 14.24 -8.28
CA GLY A 57 -5.29 14.05 -9.26
C GLY A 57 -4.74 13.52 -10.57
N VAL A 58 -5.62 12.86 -11.32
CA VAL A 58 -5.30 12.26 -12.62
C VAL A 58 -6.40 12.69 -13.59
N PRO A 59 -6.17 13.73 -14.42
CA PRO A 59 -7.16 14.24 -15.36
C PRO A 59 -7.74 13.17 -16.29
N ASP A 60 -6.89 12.29 -16.82
CA ASP A 60 -7.29 11.20 -17.72
C ASP A 60 -8.25 10.18 -17.05
N LEU A 61 -8.24 10.10 -15.71
CA LEU A 61 -9.16 9.27 -14.93
C LEU A 61 -10.34 10.05 -14.35
N ASN A 62 -10.43 11.36 -14.62
CA ASN A 62 -11.42 12.29 -14.05
C ASN A 62 -11.53 12.20 -12.52
N ILE A 63 -10.40 12.02 -11.83
CA ILE A 63 -10.36 11.85 -10.37
C ILE A 63 -9.39 12.85 -9.74
N THR A 64 -9.84 13.46 -8.65
CA THR A 64 -8.99 14.21 -7.71
C THR A 64 -9.28 13.76 -6.29
N GLY A 65 -8.34 13.94 -5.38
CA GLY A 65 -8.55 13.53 -4.00
C GLY A 65 -7.39 13.82 -3.09
N LEU A 66 -7.56 13.35 -1.85
CA LEU A 66 -6.52 13.45 -0.84
C LEU A 66 -6.54 12.25 0.11
N LYS A 67 -5.37 11.93 0.61
CA LYS A 67 -5.21 11.14 1.83
C LYS A 67 -4.91 12.09 2.99
N ALA A 68 -5.76 12.05 4.01
CA ALA A 68 -5.54 12.75 5.27
C ALA A 68 -5.33 11.75 6.40
N TYR A 69 -4.42 12.05 7.31
CA TYR A 69 -4.29 11.25 8.53
C TYR A 69 -3.69 12.03 9.69
N THR A 70 -4.10 11.68 10.89
CA THR A 70 -3.48 12.21 12.11
C THR A 70 -2.49 11.21 12.67
N THR A 71 -1.44 11.71 13.30
CA THR A 71 -0.54 10.92 14.16
C THR A 71 -0.60 11.47 15.56
N THR A 72 -0.92 10.61 16.53
CA THR A 72 -0.97 10.94 17.96
C THR A 72 -0.26 9.85 18.78
N ARG A 73 -0.19 10.02 20.10
CA ARG A 73 0.26 8.95 21.02
C ARG A 73 -0.63 7.70 20.97
N GLN A 74 -1.89 7.82 20.54
CA GLN A 74 -2.82 6.69 20.40
C GLN A 74 -2.71 5.99 19.04
N GLY A 75 -1.78 6.43 18.19
CA GLY A 75 -1.57 5.90 16.85
C GLY A 75 -2.09 6.83 15.76
N ALA A 76 -2.15 6.27 14.55
CA ALA A 76 -2.56 6.98 13.35
C ALA A 76 -3.98 6.59 12.92
N ARG A 77 -4.68 7.55 12.30
CA ARG A 77 -6.03 7.36 11.74
C ARG A 77 -6.06 7.96 10.35
N PHE A 78 -6.41 7.14 9.35
CA PHE A 78 -6.25 7.47 7.94
C PHE A 78 -7.59 7.49 7.23
N VAL A 79 -7.79 8.48 6.37
CA VAL A 79 -8.90 8.54 5.43
C VAL A 79 -8.40 8.96 4.04
N VAL A 80 -9.07 8.46 3.01
CA VAL A 80 -8.99 8.96 1.64
C VAL A 80 -10.32 9.59 1.29
N LEU A 81 -10.28 10.79 0.71
CA LEU A 81 -11.42 11.50 0.16
C LEU A 81 -11.25 11.57 -1.35
N LEU A 82 -12.28 11.15 -2.08
CA LEU A 82 -12.27 11.03 -3.53
C LEU A 82 -13.36 11.91 -4.14
N TYR A 83 -13.01 12.64 -5.20
CA TYR A 83 -13.89 13.55 -5.90
C TYR A 83 -13.78 13.33 -7.41
N GLN A 84 -14.87 13.58 -8.10
CA GLN A 84 -14.86 13.70 -9.55
C GLN A 84 -14.20 15.03 -9.93
N ALA A 85 -13.24 15.02 -10.85
CA ALA A 85 -12.39 16.17 -11.10
C ALA A 85 -13.10 17.31 -11.86
N ASP A 86 -14.00 16.98 -12.78
CA ASP A 86 -14.74 17.94 -13.61
C ASP A 86 -15.95 18.57 -12.89
N THR A 87 -16.72 17.78 -12.15
CA THR A 87 -17.95 18.23 -11.47
C THR A 87 -17.71 18.66 -10.02
N GLY A 88 -16.63 18.18 -9.39
CA GLY A 88 -16.40 18.32 -7.96
C GLY A 88 -17.30 17.43 -7.10
N GLU A 89 -18.07 16.49 -7.69
CA GLU A 89 -18.92 15.57 -6.93
C GLU A 89 -18.09 14.76 -5.94
N PHE A 90 -18.52 14.73 -4.68
CA PHE A 90 -17.85 13.97 -3.63
C PHE A 90 -18.23 12.48 -3.74
N LEU A 91 -17.31 11.68 -4.26
CA LEU A 91 -17.57 10.29 -4.64
C LEU A 91 -17.49 9.35 -3.44
N ALA A 92 -16.43 9.45 -2.65
CA ALA A 92 -16.19 8.49 -1.57
C ALA A 92 -15.35 9.03 -0.41
N MET A 93 -15.66 8.54 0.78
CA MET A 93 -14.79 8.54 1.96
C MET A 93 -14.38 7.10 2.27
N ILE A 94 -13.08 6.86 2.42
CA ILE A 94 -12.52 5.51 2.57
C ILE A 94 -11.59 5.51 3.79
N GLU A 95 -11.83 4.63 4.77
CA GLU A 95 -10.86 4.36 5.84
C GLU A 95 -9.60 3.72 5.21
N ALA A 96 -8.41 4.21 5.56
CA ALA A 96 -7.23 4.02 4.71
C ALA A 96 -5.98 3.47 5.41
N ASP A 97 -6.16 2.63 6.44
CA ASP A 97 -5.04 1.92 7.07
C ASP A 97 -4.54 0.80 6.14
N LYS A 98 -5.40 -0.19 5.86
CA LYS A 98 -5.16 -1.32 4.94
C LYS A 98 -4.92 -0.84 3.52
N LEU A 99 -5.67 0.14 3.02
CA LEU A 99 -5.41 0.77 1.72
C LEU A 99 -3.98 1.33 1.69
N GLY A 100 -3.59 2.02 2.77
CA GLY A 100 -2.25 2.56 2.95
C GLY A 100 -1.17 1.48 2.92
N GLN A 101 -1.40 0.35 3.58
CA GLN A 101 -0.53 -0.82 3.59
C GLN A 101 -0.40 -1.42 2.17
N ILE A 102 -1.52 -1.81 1.56
CA ILE A 102 -1.57 -2.48 0.25
C ILE A 102 -0.89 -1.65 -0.83
N ARG A 103 -1.25 -0.36 -0.97
CA ARG A 103 -0.65 0.50 -2.00
C ARG A 103 0.85 0.71 -1.78
N THR A 104 1.33 0.68 -0.53
CA THR A 104 2.77 0.79 -0.23
C THR A 104 3.50 -0.48 -0.67
N GLY A 105 2.91 -1.66 -0.43
CA GLY A 105 3.38 -2.92 -1.00
C GLY A 105 3.40 -2.88 -2.53
N ALA A 106 2.28 -2.50 -3.15
CA ALA A 106 2.15 -2.43 -4.60
C ALA A 106 3.19 -1.50 -5.25
N THR A 107 3.50 -0.34 -4.65
CA THR A 107 4.59 0.53 -5.16
C THR A 107 5.93 -0.22 -5.21
N SER A 108 6.27 -0.97 -4.17
CA SER A 108 7.49 -1.80 -4.17
C SER A 108 7.40 -2.97 -5.16
N GLY A 109 6.22 -3.56 -5.34
CA GLY A 109 5.98 -4.60 -6.35
C GLY A 109 6.21 -4.08 -7.75
N VAL A 110 5.67 -2.91 -8.09
CA VAL A 110 5.93 -2.25 -9.38
C VAL A 110 7.43 -1.95 -9.54
N ALA A 111 8.09 -1.39 -8.53
CA ALA A 111 9.55 -1.19 -8.59
C ALA A 111 10.30 -2.52 -8.82
N THR A 112 9.89 -3.59 -8.14
CA THR A 112 10.45 -4.94 -8.33
C THR A 112 10.23 -5.45 -9.75
N ARG A 113 9.05 -5.21 -10.34
CA ARG A 113 8.72 -5.60 -11.73
C ARG A 113 9.75 -5.06 -12.72
N TYR A 114 10.20 -3.82 -12.53
CA TYR A 114 11.11 -3.15 -13.46
C TYR A 114 12.59 -3.26 -13.09
N MET A 115 12.93 -3.45 -11.82
CA MET A 115 14.32 -3.35 -11.35
C MET A 115 14.95 -4.69 -10.93
N ALA A 116 14.14 -5.68 -10.54
CA ALA A 116 14.66 -6.99 -10.16
C ALA A 116 14.85 -7.89 -11.38
N ARG A 117 15.81 -8.83 -11.30
CA ARG A 117 15.97 -9.89 -12.31
C ARG A 117 14.64 -10.61 -12.53
N GLU A 118 14.30 -10.87 -13.79
CA GLU A 118 13.07 -11.59 -14.16
C GLU A 118 13.06 -13.01 -13.57
N GLU A 119 14.23 -13.66 -13.56
CA GLU A 119 14.45 -14.99 -12.99
C GLU A 119 14.66 -15.01 -11.46
N ALA A 120 14.33 -13.92 -10.76
CA ALA A 120 14.38 -13.94 -9.29
C ALA A 120 13.37 -14.96 -8.73
N ARG A 121 13.86 -15.88 -7.87
CA ARG A 121 13.05 -16.90 -7.18
C ARG A 121 13.08 -16.80 -5.66
N THR A 122 13.99 -15.99 -5.10
CA THR A 122 14.18 -15.85 -3.66
C THR A 122 14.06 -14.40 -3.21
N VAL A 123 13.34 -14.17 -2.12
CA VAL A 123 13.17 -12.86 -1.48
C VAL A 123 13.67 -12.89 -0.05
N GLY A 124 14.45 -11.87 0.34
CA GLY A 124 14.78 -11.59 1.73
C GLY A 124 13.85 -10.54 2.32
N ILE A 125 13.25 -10.82 3.48
CA ILE A 125 12.44 -9.87 4.25
C ILE A 125 13.18 -9.50 5.52
N ILE A 126 13.53 -8.22 5.69
CA ILE A 126 14.14 -7.70 6.91
C ILE A 126 13.08 -6.88 7.66
N GLY A 127 12.59 -7.45 8.76
CA GLY A 127 11.48 -6.94 9.56
C GLY A 127 10.15 -7.61 9.18
N THR A 128 9.50 -8.23 10.17
CA THR A 128 8.26 -9.00 10.02
C THR A 128 7.02 -8.25 10.53
N GLY A 129 7.05 -6.91 10.39
CA GLY A 129 6.00 -6.01 10.87
C GLY A 129 4.79 -5.92 9.94
N TRP A 130 3.88 -4.99 10.25
CA TRP A 130 2.64 -4.75 9.49
C TRP A 130 2.89 -4.64 7.98
N GLN A 131 3.82 -3.80 7.53
CA GLN A 131 4.06 -3.57 6.10
C GLN A 131 4.61 -4.80 5.36
N ALA A 132 5.36 -5.68 6.04
CA ALA A 132 6.07 -6.80 5.41
C ALA A 132 5.14 -7.74 4.63
N ARG A 133 3.91 -7.91 5.11
CA ARG A 133 2.88 -8.76 4.48
C ARG A 133 2.54 -8.28 3.08
N SER A 134 2.14 -7.00 2.97
CA SER A 134 1.85 -6.38 1.68
C SER A 134 3.06 -6.25 0.76
N GLN A 135 4.27 -6.08 1.32
CA GLN A 135 5.50 -6.03 0.55
C GLN A 135 5.77 -7.39 -0.11
N LEU A 136 5.70 -8.47 0.67
CA LEU A 136 5.91 -9.81 0.16
C LEU A 136 4.83 -10.21 -0.86
N ALA A 137 3.55 -9.98 -0.53
CA ALA A 137 2.44 -10.26 -1.45
C ALA A 137 2.59 -9.51 -2.78
N ALA A 138 3.03 -8.26 -2.76
CA ALA A 138 3.27 -7.48 -3.98
C ALA A 138 4.44 -8.03 -4.80
N VAL A 139 5.53 -8.46 -4.16
CA VAL A 139 6.68 -9.07 -4.85
C VAL A 139 6.30 -10.41 -5.47
N CYS A 140 5.60 -11.28 -4.75
CA CYS A 140 5.08 -12.54 -5.31
C CYS A 140 4.07 -12.30 -6.44
N GLY A 141 3.32 -11.17 -6.40
CA GLY A 141 2.42 -10.77 -7.48
C GLY A 141 3.13 -10.36 -8.79
N VAL A 142 4.44 -10.10 -8.77
CA VAL A 142 5.19 -9.67 -9.96
C VAL A 142 6.38 -10.57 -10.31
N ARG A 143 6.70 -11.56 -9.48
CA ARG A 143 7.79 -12.53 -9.67
C ARG A 143 7.36 -13.91 -9.21
N SER A 144 7.85 -14.94 -9.90
CA SER A 144 7.66 -16.35 -9.54
C SER A 144 8.53 -16.74 -8.33
N ILE A 145 8.31 -16.11 -7.19
CA ILE A 145 9.02 -16.41 -5.95
C ILE A 145 8.64 -17.79 -5.45
N THR A 146 9.63 -18.60 -5.09
CA THR A 146 9.44 -19.93 -4.51
C THR A 146 9.94 -20.02 -3.08
N THR A 147 10.86 -19.12 -2.68
CA THR A 147 11.49 -19.14 -1.36
C THR A 147 11.58 -17.74 -0.77
N VAL A 148 11.21 -17.60 0.49
CA VAL A 148 11.27 -16.36 1.25
C VAL A 148 12.07 -16.61 2.51
N LYS A 149 13.04 -15.75 2.78
CA LYS A 149 13.84 -15.75 4.01
C LYS A 149 13.49 -14.53 4.83
N ALA A 150 12.86 -14.73 5.99
CA ALA A 150 12.38 -13.64 6.82
C ALA A 150 13.20 -13.51 8.09
N TYR A 151 13.79 -12.33 8.33
CA TYR A 151 14.45 -11.99 9.58
C TYR A 151 13.62 -10.95 10.37
N GLY A 152 13.54 -11.12 11.67
CA GLY A 152 12.91 -10.20 12.60
C GLY A 152 13.45 -10.40 14.01
N ARG A 153 13.62 -9.29 14.75
CA ARG A 153 14.22 -9.31 16.11
C ARG A 153 13.45 -10.16 17.12
N ASN A 154 12.13 -10.29 16.95
CA ASN A 154 11.28 -11.09 17.81
C ASN A 154 10.95 -12.39 17.08
N ALA A 155 11.40 -13.51 17.65
CA ALA A 155 11.27 -14.84 17.04
C ALA A 155 9.82 -15.28 16.84
N GLU A 156 8.95 -15.01 17.83
CA GLU A 156 7.53 -15.34 17.76
C GLU A 156 6.83 -14.60 16.61
N ARG A 157 7.00 -13.27 16.51
CA ARG A 157 6.45 -12.47 15.40
C ARG A 157 7.03 -12.87 14.05
N ARG A 158 8.29 -13.30 14.01
CA ARG A 158 8.91 -13.83 12.80
C ARG A 158 8.25 -15.14 12.39
N GLN A 159 8.03 -16.06 13.32
CA GLN A 159 7.35 -17.32 13.05
C GLN A 159 5.93 -17.10 12.57
N THR A 160 5.13 -16.28 13.28
CA THR A 160 3.77 -15.92 12.86
C THR A 160 3.73 -15.35 11.44
N PHE A 161 4.66 -14.45 11.09
CA PHE A 161 4.76 -13.94 9.72
C PHE A 161 5.06 -15.05 8.71
N CYS A 162 5.95 -15.99 9.03
CA CYS A 162 6.28 -17.08 8.13
C CYS A 162 5.06 -17.97 7.88
N ASP A 163 4.39 -18.39 8.95
CA ASP A 163 3.22 -19.27 8.86
C ASP A 163 2.07 -18.62 8.08
N GLU A 164 1.71 -17.38 8.41
CA GLU A 164 0.66 -16.63 7.73
C GLU A 164 0.95 -16.45 6.24
N MET A 165 2.17 -16.04 5.89
CA MET A 165 2.50 -15.74 4.50
C MET A 165 2.73 -16.99 3.66
N ALA A 166 3.18 -18.09 4.26
CA ALA A 166 3.29 -19.38 3.58
C ALA A 166 1.89 -19.89 3.18
N ASP A 167 0.91 -19.80 4.08
CA ASP A 167 -0.49 -20.16 3.82
C ASP A 167 -1.13 -19.23 2.77
N GLU A 168 -1.01 -17.91 2.96
CA GLU A 168 -1.65 -16.93 2.06
C GLU A 168 -1.11 -16.99 0.62
N LEU A 169 0.19 -17.22 0.44
CA LEU A 169 0.86 -17.10 -0.86
C LEU A 169 1.23 -18.44 -1.50
N GLY A 170 1.17 -19.55 -0.77
CA GLY A 170 1.55 -20.87 -1.26
C GLY A 170 3.03 -20.99 -1.64
N VAL A 171 3.92 -20.32 -0.91
CA VAL A 171 5.39 -20.35 -1.12
C VAL A 171 6.13 -20.74 0.17
N SER A 172 7.37 -21.24 0.07
CA SER A 172 8.16 -21.50 1.27
C SER A 172 8.56 -20.19 1.93
N VAL A 173 8.18 -19.98 3.19
CA VAL A 173 8.59 -18.83 3.99
C VAL A 173 9.28 -19.34 5.25
N GLU A 174 10.58 -19.09 5.33
CA GLU A 174 11.44 -19.64 6.37
C GLU A 174 12.02 -18.52 7.25
N PRO A 175 12.09 -18.73 8.58
CA PRO A 175 12.81 -17.82 9.45
C PRO A 175 14.31 -17.89 9.13
N ALA A 176 14.92 -16.73 8.88
CA ALA A 176 16.36 -16.61 8.71
C ALA A 176 17.04 -16.30 10.04
N GLU A 177 18.14 -16.99 10.32
CA GLU A 177 19.09 -16.64 11.39
C GLU A 177 20.01 -15.50 10.93
N SER A 178 20.54 -14.73 11.90
CA SER A 178 21.46 -13.62 11.67
C SER A 178 22.88 -14.10 11.43
#